data_AF-A0A8H6IDH6-F1
#
_entry.id   AF-A0A8H6IDH6-F1
#
_cell.length_a   1.000
_cell.length_b   1.000
_cell.length_c   1.000
_cell.angle_alpha   90.00
_cell.angle_beta   90.00
_cell.angle_gamma   90.00
#
_symmetry.space_group_name_H-M   'P 1'
#
loop_
_entity.id
_entity.type
_entity.pdbx_description
1 polymer ?
#
loop_
_entity_poly.entity_id
_entity_poly.type
_entity_poly.pdbx_seq_one_letter_code
_entity_poly.pdbx_strand_id
1 'polypeptide(L)'
;MSSRDSSRAGPFQPPSRTHSLLSYSSGMRRESYQTLDGAVVDSPYPQARANSVLNHSISEKYSLSPDIRSWGADLSPDLVESDDVLHNPNQRDHSSGSWNYRGLTNVGCLLILALSILALFVGYPALSFVRQKIADSSQGLNLGGAFNASGQIPQIGNFGLVDLDTPKEAWTKTSLRDGSKMVLVFSDEFNTDGRTFYPGDDPYWEAHDYHYWSTNNLEWYDPAGLSTKNGALHITLEEKQTHNLSYQGGLMTTWNKFCFTGGYIEAAVRLPGTNTVGGLWPAVWTLGNLGRAGYGASLEGMWPYSYDTCDVGTAPNQTWQGVPSSPEVVGDHAYPGAPLSYLQGQRLSRCTCTGEDHPGPIHPDGTYVGRSAPEIDVIEAQVGGTTPKGEVSQSAQFAPFNNAYKWNHTPQNMKIANASISKINGFVGNIVQQAGSVVTDTNQRCYQLLDDCFSQYAFEASTYKPGFDDAYVTWTSDNKVSWTLEQAGFGPDPISEISSRPIPQEPMYIIVNLGMSKNFGDIDFEQLTFPAIMEIDYIRVYQRSDSINIGCDPEDFPTKAYIEKHIEAYTDYNLTDWRGTVGQGGYGQSFPKSSYLGQC
;
A
#
# COMPACT_ATOMS: atom_id res chain seq x y z
N MET A 1 19.86 -15.50 -66.44
CA MET A 1 19.01 -15.51 -67.65
C MET A 1 17.58 -15.33 -67.17
N SER A 2 16.87 -14.26 -67.54
CA SER A 2 15.98 -14.17 -68.73
C SER A 2 14.65 -14.94 -68.51
N SER A 3 13.45 -14.37 -68.68
CA SER A 3 13.03 -12.99 -69.05
C SER A 3 11.50 -12.84 -69.14
N ARG A 4 10.97 -11.64 -68.80
CA ARG A 4 9.68 -11.05 -69.31
C ARG A 4 8.38 -11.79 -68.91
N ASP A 5 7.15 -11.23 -68.96
CA ASP A 5 6.58 -9.86 -69.11
C ASP A 5 5.07 -9.97 -68.69
N SER A 6 4.24 -8.93 -68.46
CA SER A 6 4.39 -7.50 -68.10
C SER A 6 2.97 -6.88 -67.91
N SER A 7 2.88 -5.61 -67.48
CA SER A 7 1.65 -4.78 -67.34
C SER A 7 0.67 -5.19 -66.19
N ARG A 8 -0.14 -4.30 -65.59
CA ARG A 8 -0.38 -2.84 -65.78
C ARG A 8 -0.82 -2.24 -64.42
N ALA A 9 0.03 -1.54 -63.69
CA ALA A 9 0.27 -0.09 -63.74
C ALA A 9 -0.93 0.81 -63.36
N GLY A 10 -0.83 1.49 -62.20
CA GLY A 10 -1.76 2.53 -61.73
C GLY A 10 -1.42 3.06 -60.32
N PRO A 11 -0.49 4.04 -60.18
CA PRO A 11 0.00 4.48 -58.87
C PRO A 11 -0.68 5.75 -58.33
N PHE A 12 -0.89 5.79 -57.01
CA PHE A 12 -1.15 6.99 -56.22
C PHE A 12 -0.11 7.02 -55.08
N GLN A 13 0.74 8.06 -54.99
CA GLN A 13 1.61 8.35 -53.84
C GLN A 13 2.11 9.83 -53.86
N PRO A 14 2.62 10.38 -52.73
CA PRO A 14 2.97 11.80 -52.51
C PRO A 14 4.51 12.01 -52.74
N PRO A 15 5.30 12.97 -52.15
CA PRO A 15 4.98 13.97 -51.13
C PRO A 15 5.70 15.36 -51.12
N SER A 16 5.17 16.24 -50.24
CA SER A 16 5.91 17.17 -49.34
C SER A 16 6.53 18.51 -49.81
N ARG A 17 6.47 19.47 -48.86
CA ARG A 17 7.50 20.46 -48.43
C ARG A 17 8.02 21.59 -49.38
N THR A 18 7.72 22.82 -48.91
CA THR A 18 8.64 23.99 -48.73
C THR A 18 9.14 24.88 -49.89
N HIS A 19 9.47 26.13 -49.49
CA HIS A 19 10.33 27.16 -50.12
C HIS A 19 9.76 28.23 -51.11
N SER A 20 9.57 29.43 -50.54
CA SER A 20 10.29 30.70 -50.87
C SER A 20 10.00 31.56 -52.13
N LEU A 21 10.13 32.89 -51.91
CA LEU A 21 10.40 34.00 -52.86
C LEU A 21 9.34 34.48 -53.89
N LEU A 22 8.88 35.74 -53.69
CA LEU A 22 9.12 36.94 -54.53
C LEU A 22 9.43 36.74 -56.05
N SER A 23 8.96 37.55 -57.02
CA SER A 23 8.25 38.87 -57.00
C SER A 23 7.92 39.40 -58.45
N TYR A 24 7.44 40.66 -58.56
CA TYR A 24 7.19 41.48 -59.79
C TYR A 24 5.97 41.09 -60.66
N SER A 25 5.29 41.99 -61.41
CA SER A 25 5.50 43.42 -61.80
C SER A 25 4.13 44.07 -62.17
N SER A 26 3.91 45.39 -62.39
CA SER A 26 4.58 46.67 -62.01
C SER A 26 3.74 47.87 -62.55
N GLY A 27 3.97 49.12 -62.07
CA GLY A 27 3.32 50.37 -62.55
C GLY A 27 3.15 51.42 -61.43
N MET A 28 4.02 52.43 -61.29
CA MET A 28 3.90 53.81 -61.83
C MET A 28 2.76 54.67 -61.22
N ARG A 29 2.98 55.92 -60.74
CA ARG A 29 4.20 56.77 -60.65
C ARG A 29 4.05 57.91 -59.59
N ARG A 30 5.19 58.54 -59.26
CA ARG A 30 5.42 59.89 -58.65
C ARG A 30 4.54 61.02 -59.23
N GLU A 31 4.34 62.24 -58.69
CA GLU A 31 4.73 63.07 -57.50
C GLU A 31 3.83 64.34 -57.55
N SER A 32 3.67 65.31 -56.62
CA SER A 32 4.13 65.72 -55.25
C SER A 32 3.07 66.77 -54.73
N TYR A 33 3.21 67.78 -53.83
CA TYR A 33 4.21 68.40 -52.91
C TYR A 33 3.45 69.38 -51.94
N GLN A 34 4.00 69.71 -50.74
CA GLN A 34 3.83 70.96 -49.92
C GLN A 34 2.40 71.44 -49.51
N THR A 35 2.07 71.96 -48.32
CA THR A 35 2.74 72.33 -47.02
C THR A 35 1.63 72.34 -45.91
N LEU A 36 1.68 72.84 -44.65
CA LEU A 36 2.57 73.70 -43.82
C LEU A 36 2.36 73.33 -42.30
N ASP A 37 2.69 74.21 -41.34
CA ASP A 37 2.96 73.87 -39.92
C ASP A 37 2.07 74.51 -38.82
N GLY A 38 2.11 73.93 -37.61
CA GLY A 38 1.75 74.57 -36.32
C GLY A 38 0.85 73.70 -35.42
N ALA A 39 1.17 73.38 -34.15
CA ALA A 39 2.38 73.63 -33.34
C ALA A 39 2.62 72.48 -32.32
N VAL A 40 3.74 72.50 -31.57
CA VAL A 40 4.33 71.34 -30.87
C VAL A 40 4.12 71.35 -29.35
N VAL A 41 3.93 70.15 -28.76
CA VAL A 41 4.39 69.80 -27.40
C VAL A 41 5.06 68.43 -27.46
N ASP A 42 6.30 68.31 -26.99
CA ASP A 42 7.11 67.10 -27.07
C ASP A 42 6.80 66.05 -25.99
N SER A 43 6.98 64.78 -26.33
CA SER A 43 7.11 63.66 -25.37
C SER A 43 8.02 62.56 -25.94
N PRO A 44 9.08 62.10 -25.23
CA PRO A 44 10.23 61.43 -25.84
C PRO A 44 10.07 59.90 -26.07
N TYR A 45 8.91 59.44 -26.55
CA TYR A 45 8.68 58.03 -26.91
C TYR A 45 8.02 57.88 -28.29
N PRO A 46 8.63 57.14 -29.25
CA PRO A 46 8.04 56.94 -30.57
C PRO A 46 6.78 56.08 -30.52
N GLN A 47 5.61 56.65 -30.87
CA GLN A 47 4.39 55.88 -31.03
C GLN A 47 4.38 55.14 -32.37
N ALA A 48 4.33 53.79 -32.31
CA ALA A 48 4.01 52.98 -33.48
C ALA A 48 2.51 53.07 -33.81
N ARG A 49 2.16 53.30 -35.08
CA ARG A 49 0.76 53.33 -35.54
C ARG A 49 0.15 51.93 -35.50
N ALA A 50 -0.73 51.68 -34.54
CA ALA A 50 -1.60 50.50 -34.52
C ALA A 50 -3.04 50.91 -34.91
N ASN A 51 -3.59 50.27 -35.94
CA ASN A 51 -5.04 50.31 -36.20
C ASN A 51 -5.74 49.61 -35.04
N SER A 52 -6.28 50.38 -34.11
CA SER A 52 -7.08 49.89 -32.98
C SER A 52 -8.51 50.40 -33.13
N VAL A 53 -9.48 49.50 -32.97
CA VAL A 53 -10.91 49.83 -33.02
C VAL A 53 -11.27 50.64 -31.78
N LEU A 54 -11.99 51.75 -31.97
CA LEU A 54 -12.38 52.66 -30.89
C LEU A 54 -13.45 52.02 -29.99
N ASN A 55 -13.00 51.34 -28.94
CA ASN A 55 -13.86 51.02 -27.79
C ASN A 55 -14.03 52.27 -26.93
N HIS A 56 -15.15 52.98 -27.13
CA HIS A 56 -15.51 54.19 -26.39
C HIS A 56 -15.45 53.98 -24.87
N SER A 57 -14.89 54.95 -24.17
CA SER A 57 -14.82 54.95 -22.70
C SER A 57 -16.22 55.12 -22.11
N ILE A 58 -16.51 54.43 -21.02
CA ILE A 58 -17.74 54.64 -20.24
C ILE A 58 -17.86 56.10 -19.78
N SER A 59 -16.75 56.82 -19.64
CA SER A 59 -16.74 58.26 -19.31
C SER A 59 -17.44 59.16 -20.33
N GLU A 60 -17.47 58.80 -21.62
CA GLU A 60 -18.16 59.62 -22.65
C GLU A 60 -19.69 59.48 -22.58
N LYS A 61 -20.21 58.42 -21.93
CA LYS A 61 -21.66 58.22 -21.75
C LYS A 61 -22.26 59.07 -20.63
N TYR A 62 -21.42 59.76 -19.84
CA TYR A 62 -21.85 60.59 -18.71
C TYR A 62 -21.31 62.03 -18.75
N SER A 63 -20.61 62.42 -19.82
CA SER A 63 -20.20 63.81 -20.03
C SER A 63 -21.37 64.65 -20.53
N LEU A 64 -22.14 65.22 -19.61
CA LEU A 64 -23.11 66.28 -19.91
C LEU A 64 -22.40 67.52 -20.48
N SER A 65 -23.12 68.28 -21.32
CA SER A 65 -22.64 69.53 -21.92
C SER A 65 -22.27 70.56 -20.84
N PRO A 66 -21.24 71.41 -21.03
CA PRO A 66 -21.02 72.57 -20.16
C PRO A 66 -22.18 73.58 -20.16
N ASP A 67 -23.06 73.56 -21.17
CA ASP A 67 -24.32 74.32 -21.16
C ASP A 67 -25.45 73.49 -20.54
N ILE A 68 -25.84 73.86 -19.32
CA ILE A 68 -26.90 73.23 -18.53
C ILE A 68 -28.26 73.26 -19.28
N ARG A 69 -28.48 74.23 -20.17
CA ARG A 69 -29.72 74.33 -20.96
C ARG A 69 -29.92 73.15 -21.92
N SER A 70 -28.87 72.41 -22.26
CA SER A 70 -28.98 71.20 -23.08
C SER A 70 -29.32 69.94 -22.28
N TRP A 71 -29.53 70.03 -20.95
CA TRP A 71 -29.75 68.88 -20.08
C TRP A 71 -31.25 68.52 -19.95
N GLY A 72 -32.15 69.36 -20.45
CA GLY A 72 -33.60 69.13 -20.43
C GLY A 72 -34.30 69.47 -19.11
N ALA A 73 -33.59 70.04 -18.13
CA ALA A 73 -34.17 70.59 -16.91
C ALA A 73 -34.86 71.94 -17.19
N ASP A 74 -36.03 72.15 -16.58
CA ASP A 74 -36.72 73.44 -16.58
C ASP A 74 -36.12 74.32 -15.48
N LEU A 75 -35.48 75.42 -15.86
CA LEU A 75 -34.80 76.35 -14.96
C LEU A 75 -35.62 77.63 -14.71
N SER A 76 -36.94 77.53 -14.78
CA SER A 76 -37.83 78.65 -14.44
C SER A 76 -37.80 78.93 -12.92
N PRO A 77 -37.64 80.20 -12.47
CA PRO A 77 -37.54 80.54 -11.05
C PRO A 77 -38.77 80.24 -10.18
N ASP A 78 -39.88 79.86 -10.82
CA ASP A 78 -41.16 79.56 -10.17
C ASP A 78 -41.38 78.05 -9.95
N LEU A 79 -40.47 77.19 -10.44
CA LEU A 79 -40.50 75.75 -10.22
C LEU A 79 -39.79 75.39 -8.91
N VAL A 80 -40.54 74.86 -7.94
CA VAL A 80 -40.01 74.40 -6.65
C VAL A 80 -39.66 72.91 -6.74
N GLU A 81 -38.41 72.56 -6.43
CA GLU A 81 -37.93 71.18 -6.43
C GLU A 81 -38.19 70.49 -5.07
N SER A 82 -38.22 69.15 -5.06
CA SER A 82 -38.70 68.40 -3.89
C SER A 82 -37.77 68.45 -2.66
N ASP A 83 -36.52 68.88 -2.85
CA ASP A 83 -35.48 69.03 -1.82
C ASP A 83 -35.13 70.50 -1.48
N ASP A 84 -35.80 71.50 -2.09
CA ASP A 84 -35.71 72.92 -1.68
C ASP A 84 -36.02 73.09 -0.18
N VAL A 85 -36.93 72.26 0.34
CA VAL A 85 -37.31 72.19 1.76
C VAL A 85 -36.12 71.86 2.68
N LEU A 86 -35.11 71.14 2.17
CA LEU A 86 -33.89 70.79 2.89
C LEU A 86 -32.87 71.95 2.90
N HIS A 87 -32.98 72.89 1.96
CA HIS A 87 -31.98 73.93 1.69
C HIS A 87 -32.44 75.37 1.99
N ASN A 88 -33.70 75.58 2.38
CA ASN A 88 -34.25 76.90 2.72
C ASN A 88 -34.31 77.11 4.26
N PRO A 89 -33.33 77.80 4.90
CA PRO A 89 -33.07 77.72 6.35
C PRO A 89 -34.04 78.55 7.23
N ASN A 90 -35.18 79.00 6.70
CA ASN A 90 -36.07 79.94 7.37
C ASN A 90 -37.21 79.30 8.20
N GLN A 91 -37.43 77.99 8.11
CA GLN A 91 -38.40 77.30 8.96
C GLN A 91 -37.75 76.84 10.26
N ARG A 92 -37.90 77.64 11.32
CA ARG A 92 -37.59 77.25 12.70
C ARG A 92 -38.66 76.31 13.22
N ASP A 93 -38.36 75.02 13.34
CA ASP A 93 -39.22 74.10 14.06
C ASP A 93 -38.64 73.77 15.46
N HIS A 94 -39.46 73.95 16.48
CA HIS A 94 -39.06 73.87 17.89
C HIS A 94 -39.56 72.57 18.51
N SER A 95 -38.75 71.51 18.49
CA SER A 95 -39.02 70.31 19.30
C SER A 95 -37.75 69.78 19.99
N SER A 96 -37.83 69.63 21.31
CA SER A 96 -36.75 69.15 22.18
C SER A 96 -37.08 67.79 22.77
N GLY A 97 -36.21 66.79 22.56
CA GLY A 97 -36.24 65.53 23.32
C GLY A 97 -36.93 64.35 22.65
N SER A 98 -36.25 63.72 21.69
CA SER A 98 -36.46 62.32 21.35
C SER A 98 -35.11 61.67 21.00
N TRP A 99 -35.00 60.34 21.10
CA TRP A 99 -33.78 59.63 20.75
C TRP A 99 -33.60 59.65 19.23
N ASN A 100 -32.64 60.43 18.74
CA ASN A 100 -32.43 60.62 17.30
C ASN A 100 -32.03 59.28 16.64
N TYR A 101 -32.86 58.80 15.71
CA TYR A 101 -32.76 57.46 15.11
C TYR A 101 -31.36 57.13 14.58
N ARG A 102 -30.67 58.12 13.99
CA ARG A 102 -29.29 58.01 13.49
C ARG A 102 -28.27 57.66 14.58
N GLY A 103 -28.50 58.12 15.82
CA GLY A 103 -27.68 57.76 16.98
C GLY A 103 -27.88 56.30 17.39
N LEU A 104 -29.14 55.83 17.40
CA LEU A 104 -29.47 54.46 17.74
C LEU A 104 -28.87 53.46 16.73
N THR A 105 -28.98 53.76 15.43
CA THR A 105 -28.39 52.91 14.37
C THR A 105 -26.87 52.86 14.45
N ASN A 106 -26.20 53.97 14.76
CA ASN A 106 -24.74 54.01 14.87
C ASN A 106 -24.23 53.22 16.08
N VAL A 107 -24.87 53.37 17.25
CA VAL A 107 -24.53 52.58 18.45
C VAL A 107 -24.82 51.09 18.25
N GLY A 108 -25.93 50.74 17.59
CA GLY A 108 -26.24 49.36 17.22
C GLY A 108 -25.21 48.74 16.28
N CYS A 109 -24.76 49.48 15.27
CA CYS A 109 -23.70 49.05 14.34
C CYS A 109 -22.36 48.80 15.06
N LEU A 110 -21.96 49.71 15.97
CA LEU A 110 -20.75 49.55 16.78
C LEU A 110 -20.82 48.34 17.72
N LEU A 111 -21.99 48.06 18.30
CA LEU A 111 -22.22 46.85 19.12
C LEU A 111 -22.10 45.57 18.29
N ILE A 112 -22.69 45.52 17.10
CA ILE A 112 -22.58 44.37 16.19
C ILE A 112 -21.11 44.16 15.80
N LEU A 113 -20.39 45.22 15.43
CA LEU A 113 -18.97 45.14 15.07
C LEU A 113 -18.10 44.60 16.23
N ALA A 114 -18.32 45.12 17.46
CA ALA A 114 -17.61 44.66 18.64
C ALA A 114 -17.91 43.18 18.97
N LEU A 115 -19.16 42.75 18.84
CA LEU A 115 -19.55 41.35 19.02
C LEU A 115 -18.95 40.44 17.94
N SER A 116 -18.87 40.89 16.68
CA SER A 116 -18.20 40.14 15.61
C SER A 116 -16.70 39.97 15.86
N ILE A 117 -16.02 41.02 16.35
CA ILE A 117 -14.61 40.97 16.72
C ILE A 117 -14.38 40.02 17.91
N LEU A 118 -15.21 40.10 18.95
CA LEU A 118 -15.15 39.17 20.09
C LEU A 118 -15.43 37.72 19.68
N ALA A 119 -16.39 37.49 18.77
CA ALA A 119 -16.65 36.16 18.22
C ALA A 119 -15.46 35.61 17.43
N LEU A 120 -14.75 36.45 16.66
CA LEU A 120 -13.60 36.04 15.86
C LEU A 120 -12.32 35.79 16.69
N PHE A 121 -12.03 36.65 17.68
CA PHE A 121 -10.76 36.61 18.42
C PHE A 121 -10.83 35.95 19.80
N VAL A 122 -12.03 35.73 20.35
CA VAL A 122 -12.22 35.04 21.65
C VAL A 122 -13.13 33.83 21.49
N GLY A 123 -14.28 33.99 20.81
CA GLY A 123 -15.24 32.92 20.58
C GLY A 123 -14.68 31.76 19.76
N TYR A 124 -14.09 32.04 18.59
CA TYR A 124 -13.55 31.04 17.69
C TYR A 124 -12.38 30.25 18.28
N PRO A 125 -11.34 30.85 18.93
CA PRO A 125 -10.31 30.08 19.61
C PRO A 125 -10.85 29.20 20.74
N ALA A 126 -11.80 29.68 21.55
CA ALA A 126 -12.41 28.89 22.62
C ALA A 126 -13.24 27.71 22.08
N LEU A 127 -14.04 27.93 21.03
CA LEU A 127 -14.78 26.87 20.33
C LEU A 127 -13.85 25.87 19.64
N SER A 128 -12.74 26.33 19.07
CA SER A 128 -11.72 25.47 18.46
C SER A 128 -11.08 24.57 19.52
N PHE A 129 -10.61 25.13 20.64
CA PHE A 129 -10.01 24.37 21.74
C PHE A 129 -10.97 23.34 22.36
N VAL A 130 -12.25 23.71 22.56
CA VAL A 130 -13.27 22.78 23.07
C VAL A 130 -13.57 21.67 22.06
N ARG A 131 -13.67 21.99 20.75
CA ARG A 131 -13.86 20.98 19.70
C ARG A 131 -12.68 20.03 19.59
N GLN A 132 -11.45 20.55 19.64
CA GLN A 132 -10.23 19.76 19.60
C GLN A 132 -10.18 18.77 20.76
N LYS A 133 -10.43 19.25 21.99
CA LYS A 133 -10.45 18.39 23.19
C LYS A 133 -11.57 17.34 23.18
N ILE A 134 -12.69 17.61 22.49
CA ILE A 134 -13.76 16.61 22.25
C ILE A 134 -13.31 15.59 21.18
N ALA A 135 -12.65 16.03 20.11
CA ALA A 135 -12.11 15.14 19.09
C ALA A 135 -11.04 14.19 19.67
N ASP A 136 -10.13 14.71 20.48
CA ASP A 136 -9.13 13.92 21.23
C ASP A 136 -9.79 12.87 22.13
N SER A 137 -10.92 13.23 22.75
CA SER A 137 -11.73 12.30 23.56
C SER A 137 -12.50 11.24 22.75
N SER A 138 -12.48 11.32 21.41
CA SER A 138 -13.19 10.40 20.50
C SER A 138 -12.27 9.51 19.66
N GLN A 139 -10.95 9.61 19.81
CA GLN A 139 -9.99 8.89 18.94
C GLN A 139 -10.13 7.36 18.98
N GLY A 140 -10.74 6.79 20.02
CA GLY A 140 -11.05 5.35 20.12
C GLY A 140 -12.15 4.81 19.16
N LEU A 141 -12.70 5.63 18.26
CA LEU A 141 -13.64 5.21 17.21
C LEU A 141 -13.31 5.73 15.79
N ASN A 142 -12.20 6.44 15.59
CA ASN A 142 -11.90 7.15 14.34
C ASN A 142 -10.85 6.42 13.48
N LEU A 143 -11.21 5.23 12.95
CA LEU A 143 -10.42 4.52 11.93
C LEU A 143 -11.14 4.57 10.59
N GLY A 144 -10.41 4.98 9.54
CA GLY A 144 -10.96 5.33 8.23
C GLY A 144 -11.28 6.83 8.11
N GLY A 145 -10.72 7.48 7.08
CA GLY A 145 -10.82 8.94 6.85
C GLY A 145 -12.17 9.43 6.33
N ALA A 146 -13.27 9.09 7.03
CA ALA A 146 -14.63 9.13 6.49
C ALA A 146 -15.40 10.47 6.69
N PHE A 147 -14.73 11.58 7.00
CA PHE A 147 -15.40 12.86 7.28
C PHE A 147 -14.92 14.01 6.38
N ASN A 148 -15.78 14.40 5.44
CA ASN A 148 -15.75 15.77 4.91
C ASN A 148 -16.36 16.74 5.94
N ALA A 149 -16.27 18.05 5.69
CA ALA A 149 -16.76 19.09 6.61
C ALA A 149 -18.30 19.13 6.83
N SER A 150 -19.06 18.23 6.19
CA SER A 150 -20.50 18.04 6.40
C SER A 150 -20.86 16.75 7.15
N GLY A 151 -19.87 15.96 7.58
CA GLY A 151 -20.08 14.73 8.37
C GLY A 151 -20.67 13.56 7.57
N GLN A 152 -20.63 13.63 6.24
CA GLN A 152 -21.05 12.53 5.36
C GLN A 152 -19.86 11.64 5.01
N ILE A 153 -20.03 10.33 5.20
CA ILE A 153 -19.17 9.29 4.64
C ILE A 153 -19.30 9.36 3.11
N PRO A 154 -18.20 9.55 2.34
CA PRO A 154 -18.23 9.35 0.90
C PRO A 154 -18.55 7.88 0.61
N GLN A 155 -19.67 7.59 -0.09
CA GLN A 155 -20.04 6.21 -0.44
C GLN A 155 -19.15 5.67 -1.58
N ILE A 156 -17.94 5.23 -1.23
CA ILE A 156 -17.00 4.55 -2.13
C ILE A 156 -17.35 3.04 -2.14
N GLY A 157 -18.54 2.71 -2.68
CA GLY A 157 -19.01 1.32 -2.81
C GLY A 157 -18.95 0.51 -1.51
N ASN A 158 -18.50 -0.74 -1.62
CA ASN A 158 -18.15 -1.61 -0.49
C ASN A 158 -16.62 -1.62 -0.22
N PHE A 159 -15.95 -0.48 -0.47
CA PHE A 159 -14.48 -0.37 -0.40
C PHE A 159 -14.02 0.42 0.83
N GLY A 160 -14.64 0.15 1.98
CA GLY A 160 -14.07 0.52 3.28
C GLY A 160 -13.01 -0.48 3.70
N LEU A 161 -12.18 -0.13 4.70
CA LEU A 161 -11.27 -1.10 5.32
C LEU A 161 -12.03 -2.27 5.94
N VAL A 162 -13.22 -2.01 6.49
CA VAL A 162 -14.16 -3.02 6.96
C VAL A 162 -15.31 -3.08 5.95
N ASP A 163 -15.51 -4.27 5.38
CA ASP A 163 -16.62 -4.62 4.50
C ASP A 163 -17.97 -4.32 5.19
N LEU A 164 -18.91 -3.74 4.44
CA LEU A 164 -20.24 -3.37 4.92
C LEU A 164 -21.08 -4.59 5.30
N ASP A 165 -20.87 -5.71 4.61
CA ASP A 165 -21.55 -6.99 4.85
C ASP A 165 -20.97 -7.73 6.07
N THR A 166 -19.82 -7.31 6.61
CA THR A 166 -19.24 -7.94 7.81
C THR A 166 -20.23 -7.91 8.99
N PRO A 167 -20.60 -9.09 9.54
CA PRO A 167 -21.59 -9.20 10.62
C PRO A 167 -21.09 -8.53 11.90
N LYS A 168 -22.01 -7.94 12.68
CA LYS A 168 -21.64 -7.06 13.81
C LYS A 168 -21.09 -7.81 15.03
N GLU A 169 -21.36 -9.10 15.12
CA GLU A 169 -20.68 -10.05 16.00
C GLU A 169 -19.20 -10.23 15.66
N ALA A 170 -18.79 -10.10 14.39
CA ALA A 170 -17.40 -10.18 13.93
C ALA A 170 -16.65 -8.84 14.03
N TRP A 171 -17.25 -7.78 14.58
CA TRP A 171 -16.56 -6.49 14.78
C TRP A 171 -15.57 -6.50 15.96
N THR A 172 -15.57 -7.54 16.78
CA THR A 172 -14.71 -7.67 17.96
C THR A 172 -14.30 -9.12 18.19
N LYS A 173 -13.03 -9.37 18.51
CA LYS A 173 -12.55 -10.70 18.90
C LYS A 173 -11.78 -10.65 20.22
N THR A 174 -11.60 -11.79 20.86
CA THR A 174 -10.90 -11.94 22.13
C THR A 174 -9.49 -12.47 21.86
N SER A 175 -8.45 -11.86 22.43
CA SER A 175 -7.07 -12.36 22.29
C SER A 175 -6.94 -13.76 22.89
N LEU A 176 -6.25 -14.64 22.17
CA LEU A 176 -5.91 -16.00 22.57
C LEU A 176 -4.92 -16.03 23.76
N ARG A 177 -4.24 -14.92 24.05
CA ARG A 177 -3.17 -14.82 25.05
C ARG A 177 -3.65 -14.33 26.41
N ASP A 178 -4.30 -13.17 26.45
CA ASP A 178 -4.65 -12.47 27.69
C ASP A 178 -6.16 -12.24 27.87
N GLY A 179 -6.99 -12.63 26.90
CA GLY A 179 -8.43 -12.38 26.91
C GLY A 179 -8.81 -10.91 26.66
N SER A 180 -7.87 -10.06 26.22
CA SER A 180 -8.15 -8.67 25.87
C SER A 180 -9.07 -8.53 24.67
N LYS A 181 -9.76 -7.39 24.59
CA LYS A 181 -10.64 -7.08 23.47
C LYS A 181 -9.83 -6.54 22.29
N MET A 182 -9.89 -7.27 21.18
CA MET A 182 -9.49 -6.80 19.86
C MET A 182 -10.72 -6.27 19.11
N VAL A 183 -10.49 -5.29 18.24
CA VAL A 183 -11.48 -4.74 17.31
C VAL A 183 -11.05 -5.05 15.89
N LEU A 184 -12.03 -5.24 15.01
CA LEU A 184 -11.82 -5.44 13.58
C LEU A 184 -11.20 -4.17 12.98
N VAL A 185 -10.12 -4.32 12.20
CA VAL A 185 -9.41 -3.21 11.54
C VAL A 185 -9.36 -3.37 10.01
N PHE A 186 -9.54 -4.60 9.51
CA PHE A 186 -9.77 -4.88 8.09
C PHE A 186 -10.67 -6.10 7.91
N SER A 187 -11.53 -6.10 6.90
CA SER A 187 -12.28 -7.28 6.45
C SER A 187 -12.62 -7.23 4.98
N ASP A 188 -12.70 -8.41 4.37
CA ASP A 188 -13.35 -8.66 3.09
C ASP A 188 -14.19 -9.95 3.24
N GLU A 189 -15.48 -9.87 2.95
CA GLU A 189 -16.43 -10.99 3.02
C GLU A 189 -16.79 -11.52 1.63
N PHE A 190 -16.15 -11.00 0.56
CA PHE A 190 -16.27 -11.45 -0.83
C PHE A 190 -17.70 -11.54 -1.43
N ASN A 191 -18.72 -11.06 -0.72
CA ASN A 191 -20.15 -11.22 -1.00
C ASN A 191 -20.66 -10.58 -2.31
N THR A 192 -19.91 -9.64 -2.88
CA THR A 192 -20.24 -9.07 -4.20
C THR A 192 -19.75 -10.02 -5.30
N ASP A 193 -20.66 -10.84 -5.84
CA ASP A 193 -20.43 -11.73 -7.00
C ASP A 193 -19.78 -11.00 -8.19
N GLY A 194 -18.82 -11.66 -8.85
CA GLY A 194 -18.23 -11.21 -10.10
C GLY A 194 -17.17 -10.12 -9.99
N ARG A 195 -16.59 -9.88 -8.80
CA ARG A 195 -15.37 -9.06 -8.67
C ARG A 195 -14.23 -9.72 -9.43
N THR A 196 -13.51 -8.90 -10.19
CA THR A 196 -12.21 -9.20 -10.76
C THR A 196 -11.11 -8.50 -9.95
N PHE A 197 -9.89 -8.98 -10.08
CA PHE A 197 -8.75 -8.53 -9.27
C PHE A 197 -7.55 -8.07 -10.12
N TYR A 198 -7.77 -7.66 -11.38
CA TYR A 198 -6.69 -7.12 -12.21
C TYR A 198 -6.10 -5.85 -11.56
N PRO A 199 -4.85 -5.48 -11.85
CA PRO A 199 -4.21 -4.28 -11.31
C PRO A 199 -5.03 -3.00 -11.53
N GLY A 200 -5.67 -2.52 -10.46
CA GLY A 200 -6.54 -1.34 -10.45
C GLY A 200 -8.04 -1.61 -10.32
N ASP A 201 -8.51 -2.86 -10.42
CA ASP A 201 -9.93 -3.22 -10.20
C ASP A 201 -10.34 -3.07 -8.73
N ASP A 202 -9.45 -3.48 -7.82
CA ASP A 202 -9.67 -3.50 -6.37
C ASP A 202 -8.65 -2.59 -5.64
N PRO A 203 -9.10 -1.77 -4.66
CA PRO A 203 -8.23 -0.85 -3.94
C PRO A 203 -7.35 -1.52 -2.87
N TYR A 204 -7.65 -2.75 -2.46
CA TYR A 204 -6.89 -3.50 -1.46
C TYR A 204 -6.17 -4.70 -2.05
N TRP A 205 -6.84 -5.47 -2.90
CA TRP A 205 -6.28 -6.68 -3.51
C TRP A 205 -5.66 -6.41 -4.89
N GLU A 206 -4.71 -7.25 -5.29
CA GLU A 206 -4.12 -7.23 -6.63
C GLU A 206 -3.69 -8.65 -7.02
N ALA A 207 -4.27 -9.17 -8.11
CA ALA A 207 -3.87 -10.43 -8.72
C ALA A 207 -2.67 -10.23 -9.65
N HIS A 208 -1.85 -11.27 -9.77
CA HIS A 208 -0.56 -11.22 -10.46
C HIS A 208 -0.55 -12.07 -11.74
N ASP A 209 0.26 -11.65 -12.70
CA ASP A 209 0.43 -12.25 -14.04
C ASP A 209 1.91 -12.63 -14.24
N TYR A 210 2.35 -13.74 -13.62
CA TYR A 210 3.74 -14.22 -13.67
C TYR A 210 3.90 -15.72 -13.35
N HIS A 211 5.09 -16.28 -13.60
CA HIS A 211 5.50 -17.59 -13.07
C HIS A 211 6.18 -17.47 -11.71
N TYR A 212 5.69 -18.16 -10.68
CA TYR A 212 6.34 -18.21 -9.36
C TYR A 212 7.54 -19.19 -9.40
N TRP A 213 8.62 -18.74 -10.04
CA TRP A 213 9.80 -19.55 -10.33
C TRP A 213 10.59 -19.96 -9.07
N SER A 214 10.58 -19.15 -8.01
CA SER A 214 11.39 -19.37 -6.80
C SER A 214 11.07 -20.67 -6.07
N THR A 215 9.86 -21.19 -6.29
CA THR A 215 9.37 -22.46 -5.73
C THR A 215 9.14 -23.52 -6.80
N ASN A 216 9.62 -23.33 -8.04
CA ASN A 216 9.41 -24.25 -9.18
C ASN A 216 7.94 -24.64 -9.44
N ASN A 217 7.02 -23.68 -9.34
CA ASN A 217 5.59 -23.94 -9.56
C ASN A 217 5.33 -24.45 -10.98
N LEU A 218 4.31 -25.30 -11.14
CA LEU A 218 3.94 -25.90 -12.43
C LEU A 218 2.92 -25.07 -13.21
N GLU A 219 2.30 -24.10 -12.53
CA GLU A 219 1.34 -23.15 -13.07
C GLU A 219 1.92 -21.76 -13.33
N TRP A 220 1.34 -21.07 -14.31
CA TRP A 220 1.39 -19.61 -14.40
C TRP A 220 0.29 -19.00 -13.52
N TYR A 221 0.58 -17.97 -12.73
CA TYR A 221 -0.45 -17.20 -12.05
C TYR A 221 -1.01 -16.15 -13.00
N ASP A 222 -2.33 -16.11 -13.14
CA ASP A 222 -3.07 -15.23 -14.05
C ASP A 222 -4.31 -14.69 -13.29
N PRO A 223 -4.61 -13.38 -13.35
CA PRO A 223 -5.79 -12.81 -12.70
C PRO A 223 -7.13 -13.46 -13.08
N ALA A 224 -7.24 -14.10 -14.25
CA ALA A 224 -8.43 -14.85 -14.65
C ALA A 224 -8.66 -16.13 -13.81
N GLY A 225 -7.67 -16.57 -13.02
CA GLY A 225 -7.85 -17.63 -12.01
C GLY A 225 -8.58 -17.17 -10.74
N LEU A 226 -8.88 -15.88 -10.60
CA LEU A 226 -9.43 -15.25 -9.39
C LEU A 226 -10.72 -14.50 -9.68
N SER A 227 -11.79 -14.85 -8.96
CA SER A 227 -13.06 -14.11 -8.98
C SER A 227 -13.88 -14.37 -7.73
N THR A 228 -14.82 -13.49 -7.39
CA THR A 228 -15.84 -13.79 -6.36
C THR A 228 -17.10 -14.40 -6.96
N LYS A 229 -17.73 -15.32 -6.23
CA LYS A 229 -18.97 -15.99 -6.63
C LYS A 229 -19.61 -16.70 -5.42
N ASN A 230 -20.94 -16.80 -5.41
CA ASN A 230 -21.72 -17.50 -4.38
C ASN A 230 -21.46 -17.02 -2.93
N GLY A 231 -20.93 -15.81 -2.73
CA GLY A 231 -20.52 -15.31 -1.41
C GLY A 231 -19.08 -15.62 -0.98
N ALA A 232 -18.22 -16.11 -1.88
CA ALA A 232 -16.81 -16.42 -1.57
C ALA A 232 -15.85 -15.95 -2.67
N LEU A 233 -14.57 -15.76 -2.32
CA LEU A 233 -13.47 -15.74 -3.28
C LEU A 233 -13.23 -17.17 -3.80
N HIS A 234 -13.20 -17.36 -5.11
CA HIS A 234 -12.73 -18.58 -5.75
C HIS A 234 -11.33 -18.36 -6.32
N ILE A 235 -10.35 -19.14 -5.83
CA ILE A 235 -9.01 -19.25 -6.41
C ILE A 235 -8.96 -20.57 -7.19
N THR A 236 -8.84 -20.48 -8.51
CA THR A 236 -8.94 -21.62 -9.43
C THR A 236 -7.57 -22.01 -9.98
N LEU A 237 -7.28 -23.32 -9.97
CA LEU A 237 -6.15 -23.95 -10.65
C LEU A 237 -6.69 -24.93 -11.70
N GLU A 238 -6.29 -24.77 -12.96
CA GLU A 238 -6.80 -25.53 -14.11
C GLU A 238 -5.70 -26.08 -15.03
N GLU A 239 -5.97 -27.22 -15.68
CA GLU A 239 -5.13 -27.79 -16.74
C GLU A 239 -5.26 -26.95 -18.03
N LYS A 240 -4.30 -26.05 -18.22
CA LYS A 240 -4.34 -25.03 -19.27
C LYS A 240 -2.93 -24.67 -19.71
N GLN A 241 -2.63 -24.99 -20.96
CA GLN A 241 -1.36 -24.67 -21.59
C GLN A 241 -1.26 -23.16 -21.81
N THR A 242 -0.43 -22.48 -21.00
CA THR A 242 -0.19 -21.03 -21.08
C THR A 242 1.26 -20.71 -20.73
N HIS A 243 1.85 -19.70 -21.39
CA HIS A 243 3.24 -19.26 -21.15
C HIS A 243 4.34 -20.37 -21.14
N ASN A 244 4.10 -21.49 -21.85
CA ASN A 244 4.92 -22.73 -21.87
C ASN A 244 4.85 -23.59 -20.59
N LEU A 245 3.92 -23.30 -19.69
CA LEU A 245 3.54 -24.12 -18.54
C LEU A 245 2.22 -24.86 -18.82
N SER A 246 1.97 -25.94 -18.08
CA SER A 246 0.82 -26.82 -18.32
C SER A 246 -0.44 -26.47 -17.53
N TYR A 247 -0.33 -25.56 -16.56
CA TYR A 247 -1.39 -25.20 -15.64
C TYR A 247 -1.51 -23.68 -15.54
N GLN A 248 -2.71 -23.20 -15.19
CA GLN A 248 -2.96 -21.83 -14.81
C GLN A 248 -3.58 -21.80 -13.42
N GLY A 249 -3.05 -20.97 -12.52
CA GLY A 249 -3.55 -20.77 -11.16
C GLY A 249 -3.86 -19.30 -10.86
N GLY A 250 -4.14 -19.01 -9.59
CA GLY A 250 -4.32 -17.64 -9.09
C GLY A 250 -3.47 -17.35 -7.85
N LEU A 251 -2.89 -16.16 -7.81
CA LEU A 251 -2.27 -15.53 -6.63
C LEU A 251 -2.69 -14.05 -6.59
N MET A 252 -3.17 -13.58 -5.44
CA MET A 252 -3.38 -12.16 -5.18
C MET A 252 -2.83 -11.71 -3.82
N THR A 253 -2.50 -10.43 -3.73
CA THR A 253 -1.89 -9.83 -2.54
C THR A 253 -2.50 -8.48 -2.19
N THR A 254 -2.27 -8.03 -0.95
CA THR A 254 -2.54 -6.64 -0.52
C THR A 254 -1.28 -5.75 -0.51
N TRP A 255 -0.21 -6.18 -1.21
CA TRP A 255 1.10 -5.52 -1.17
C TRP A 255 1.03 -4.02 -1.43
N ASN A 256 1.58 -3.24 -0.51
CA ASN A 256 1.61 -1.77 -0.53
C ASN A 256 0.23 -1.08 -0.65
N LYS A 257 -0.88 -1.83 -0.48
CA LYS A 257 -2.28 -1.35 -0.48
C LYS A 257 -2.90 -1.43 0.91
N PHE A 258 -2.84 -2.61 1.54
CA PHE A 258 -3.19 -2.83 2.94
C PHE A 258 -2.10 -3.64 3.64
N CYS A 259 -1.63 -3.13 4.77
CA CYS A 259 -0.66 -3.80 5.62
C CYS A 259 -1.01 -3.59 7.09
N PHE A 260 -0.53 -4.47 7.97
CA PHE A 260 -0.75 -4.42 9.41
C PHE A 260 0.49 -4.91 10.17
N THR A 261 0.78 -4.32 11.32
CA THR A 261 1.92 -4.71 12.17
C THR A 261 1.42 -5.54 13.35
N GLY A 262 1.40 -6.86 13.20
CA GLY A 262 0.82 -7.81 14.16
C GLY A 262 -0.66 -7.57 14.44
N GLY A 263 -1.24 -8.37 15.33
CA GLY A 263 -2.69 -8.53 15.41
C GLY A 263 -3.12 -9.98 15.35
N TYR A 264 -4.40 -10.18 15.11
CA TYR A 264 -5.04 -11.46 14.82
C TYR A 264 -5.55 -11.41 13.38
N ILE A 265 -5.12 -12.34 12.52
CA ILE A 265 -5.65 -12.52 11.16
C ILE A 265 -6.31 -13.90 11.05
N GLU A 266 -7.54 -13.94 10.53
CA GLU A 266 -8.26 -15.17 10.18
C GLU A 266 -8.65 -15.20 8.70
N ALA A 267 -8.72 -16.43 8.18
CA ALA A 267 -9.42 -16.76 6.95
C ALA A 267 -10.35 -17.96 7.19
N ALA A 268 -11.56 -17.91 6.62
CA ALA A 268 -12.46 -19.06 6.56
C ALA A 268 -12.34 -19.71 5.17
N VAL A 269 -11.77 -20.92 5.12
CA VAL A 269 -11.30 -21.54 3.88
C VAL A 269 -11.87 -22.95 3.71
N ARG A 270 -12.36 -23.23 2.50
CA ARG A 270 -12.62 -24.60 2.00
C ARG A 270 -11.45 -25.00 1.10
N LEU A 271 -10.85 -26.13 1.40
CA LEU A 271 -9.64 -26.59 0.71
C LEU A 271 -9.97 -27.22 -0.65
N PRO A 272 -9.10 -27.12 -1.66
CA PRO A 272 -9.35 -27.66 -3.00
C PRO A 272 -9.24 -29.19 -3.03
N GLY A 273 -9.89 -29.82 -4.01
CA GLY A 273 -9.81 -31.27 -4.23
C GLY A 273 -10.41 -32.12 -3.09
N THR A 274 -9.64 -33.08 -2.58
CA THR A 274 -10.01 -33.99 -1.48
C THR A 274 -8.93 -34.04 -0.39
N ASN A 275 -9.28 -34.56 0.79
CA ASN A 275 -8.35 -34.70 1.90
C ASN A 275 -7.37 -35.89 1.77
N THR A 276 -7.36 -36.64 0.66
CA THR A 276 -6.54 -37.86 0.48
C THR A 276 -5.65 -37.86 -0.77
N VAL A 277 -5.71 -36.83 -1.62
CA VAL A 277 -4.91 -36.72 -2.85
C VAL A 277 -3.90 -35.58 -2.73
N GLY A 278 -2.61 -35.88 -2.82
CA GLY A 278 -1.52 -34.91 -2.66
C GLY A 278 -1.16 -34.16 -3.96
N GLY A 279 -0.61 -32.95 -3.80
CA GLY A 279 0.00 -32.17 -4.88
C GLY A 279 -0.49 -30.73 -5.00
N LEU A 280 -1.68 -30.43 -4.49
CA LEU A 280 -2.20 -29.05 -4.39
C LEU A 280 -1.59 -28.35 -3.19
N TRP A 281 -1.19 -27.09 -3.37
CA TRP A 281 -0.63 -26.20 -2.35
C TRP A 281 -1.49 -24.92 -2.26
N PRO A 282 -2.63 -24.97 -1.54
CA PRO A 282 -3.40 -23.80 -1.14
C PRO A 282 -2.74 -23.11 0.05
N ALA A 283 -2.61 -21.79 0.00
CA ALA A 283 -2.02 -21.02 1.09
C ALA A 283 -2.72 -19.67 1.35
N VAL A 284 -2.70 -19.27 2.62
CA VAL A 284 -3.01 -17.92 3.11
C VAL A 284 -1.86 -17.55 4.03
N TRP A 285 -1.11 -16.52 3.69
CA TRP A 285 0.15 -16.18 4.36
C TRP A 285 0.41 -14.68 4.30
N THR A 286 1.46 -14.24 4.99
CA THR A 286 1.79 -12.82 5.13
C THR A 286 3.29 -12.58 4.98
N LEU A 287 3.65 -11.45 4.37
CA LEU A 287 5.04 -11.06 4.10
C LEU A 287 5.26 -9.58 4.48
N GLY A 288 6.44 -9.22 4.99
CA GLY A 288 6.81 -7.82 5.24
C GLY A 288 6.88 -6.96 3.96
N ASN A 289 6.27 -5.78 3.97
CA ASN A 289 6.01 -4.94 2.79
C ASN A 289 7.27 -4.48 2.01
N LEU A 290 8.46 -4.51 2.63
CA LEU A 290 9.73 -4.22 1.97
C LEU A 290 10.17 -5.29 0.96
N GLY A 291 9.51 -6.45 0.91
CA GLY A 291 9.60 -7.42 -0.19
C GLY A 291 8.25 -7.56 -0.91
N ARG A 292 8.28 -8.03 -2.16
CA ARG A 292 7.07 -8.39 -2.93
C ARG A 292 7.22 -9.83 -3.42
N ALA A 293 6.35 -10.71 -2.96
CA ALA A 293 6.30 -12.12 -3.36
C ALA A 293 6.32 -12.26 -4.89
N GLY A 294 7.12 -13.18 -5.42
CA GLY A 294 7.41 -13.34 -6.86
C GLY A 294 8.51 -12.44 -7.44
N TYR A 295 8.82 -11.30 -6.84
CA TYR A 295 9.80 -10.33 -7.35
C TYR A 295 11.17 -10.52 -6.69
N GLY A 296 12.01 -11.39 -7.27
CA GLY A 296 13.27 -11.85 -6.67
C GLY A 296 14.23 -10.74 -6.25
N ALA A 297 14.39 -9.70 -7.07
CA ALA A 297 15.22 -8.53 -6.73
C ALA A 297 14.75 -7.84 -5.44
N SER A 298 13.44 -7.67 -5.24
CA SER A 298 12.91 -7.11 -3.98
C SER A 298 13.27 -7.97 -2.77
N LEU A 299 13.33 -9.30 -2.95
CA LEU A 299 13.50 -10.29 -1.89
C LEU A 299 14.96 -10.61 -1.55
N GLU A 300 15.94 -10.41 -2.46
CA GLU A 300 17.36 -10.77 -2.22
C GLU A 300 17.94 -10.05 -0.99
N GLY A 301 18.20 -10.81 0.07
CA GLY A 301 18.69 -10.30 1.35
C GLY A 301 17.63 -9.63 2.23
N MET A 302 16.35 -9.75 1.88
CA MET A 302 15.21 -9.26 2.66
C MET A 302 14.43 -10.41 3.31
N TRP A 303 14.10 -11.43 2.53
CA TRP A 303 13.43 -12.63 3.01
C TRP A 303 14.46 -13.70 3.43
N PRO A 304 14.20 -14.50 4.48
CA PRO A 304 13.14 -14.42 5.48
C PRO A 304 13.64 -13.75 6.76
N TYR A 305 14.40 -12.65 6.66
CA TYR A 305 15.02 -12.04 7.84
C TYR A 305 13.97 -11.50 8.82
N SER A 306 14.18 -11.75 10.11
CA SER A 306 13.54 -11.02 11.21
C SER A 306 14.65 -10.73 12.21
N TYR A 307 15.34 -9.60 12.04
CA TYR A 307 16.62 -9.37 12.71
C TYR A 307 17.03 -7.90 12.83
N ASP A 308 17.39 -7.50 14.05
CA ASP A 308 17.79 -6.13 14.44
C ASP A 308 19.07 -6.14 15.29
N THR A 309 20.08 -6.89 14.87
CA THR A 309 21.39 -6.94 15.55
C THR A 309 22.52 -7.01 14.54
N CYS A 310 23.66 -6.41 14.89
CA CYS A 310 24.83 -6.35 14.02
C CYS A 310 25.88 -7.39 14.45
N ASP A 311 25.77 -8.58 13.88
CA ASP A 311 26.70 -9.71 14.05
C ASP A 311 26.75 -10.56 12.75
N VAL A 312 27.37 -11.75 12.82
CA VAL A 312 27.57 -12.66 11.67
C VAL A 312 26.25 -13.10 11.00
N GLY A 313 25.13 -12.99 11.71
CA GLY A 313 23.80 -13.26 11.16
C GLY A 313 23.43 -12.35 9.99
N THR A 314 23.97 -11.13 9.97
CA THR A 314 23.78 -10.17 8.87
C THR A 314 24.65 -10.45 7.65
N ALA A 315 25.68 -11.29 7.77
CA ALA A 315 26.71 -11.49 6.76
C ALA A 315 26.32 -12.53 5.69
N PRO A 316 26.88 -12.43 4.46
CA PRO A 316 26.69 -13.45 3.43
C PRO A 316 27.02 -14.86 3.92
N ASN A 317 26.14 -15.80 3.62
CA ASN A 317 26.18 -17.20 4.04
C ASN A 317 26.26 -17.44 5.56
N GLN A 318 26.01 -16.42 6.39
CA GLN A 318 26.35 -16.38 7.82
C GLN A 318 27.84 -16.70 8.08
N THR A 319 28.74 -16.05 7.31
CA THR A 319 30.19 -16.28 7.40
C THR A 319 30.99 -15.00 7.64
N TRP A 320 32.11 -15.14 8.35
CA TRP A 320 33.15 -14.13 8.42
C TRP A 320 34.21 -14.41 7.34
N GLN A 321 34.41 -13.48 6.41
CA GLN A 321 35.39 -13.61 5.31
C GLN A 321 35.24 -14.91 4.48
N GLY A 322 34.02 -15.46 4.39
CA GLY A 322 33.72 -16.70 3.68
C GLY A 322 33.94 -17.99 4.50
N VAL A 323 34.25 -17.88 5.78
CA VAL A 323 34.42 -19.00 6.72
C VAL A 323 33.38 -18.92 7.85
N PRO A 324 32.76 -20.03 8.30
CA PRO A 324 31.92 -20.02 9.49
C PRO A 324 32.71 -19.57 10.74
N SER A 325 32.04 -18.96 11.71
CA SER A 325 32.62 -18.51 12.98
C SER A 325 33.28 -19.64 13.77
N SER A 326 32.64 -20.81 13.82
CA SER A 326 33.14 -22.02 14.47
C SER A 326 33.17 -23.22 13.50
N PRO A 327 34.17 -24.12 13.57
CA PRO A 327 34.15 -25.40 12.83
C PRO A 327 33.04 -26.36 13.32
N GLU A 328 32.32 -26.03 14.39
CA GLU A 328 31.13 -26.74 14.87
C GLU A 328 29.83 -26.29 14.18
N VAL A 329 29.88 -25.23 13.37
CA VAL A 329 28.76 -24.79 12.53
C VAL A 329 28.54 -25.77 11.39
N VAL A 330 27.36 -26.36 11.35
CA VAL A 330 26.90 -27.23 10.27
C VAL A 330 25.56 -26.74 9.72
N GLY A 331 25.38 -26.89 8.41
CA GLY A 331 24.09 -26.71 7.74
C GLY A 331 23.15 -27.88 7.98
N ASP A 332 22.35 -28.20 6.97
CA ASP A 332 21.27 -29.17 7.11
C ASP A 332 21.82 -30.60 7.29
N HIS A 333 21.30 -31.30 8.30
CA HIS A 333 21.59 -32.70 8.58
C HIS A 333 21.25 -33.65 7.42
N ALA A 334 20.34 -33.28 6.52
CA ALA A 334 20.05 -34.04 5.30
C ALA A 334 21.17 -33.95 4.25
N TYR A 335 22.05 -32.94 4.33
CA TYR A 335 23.11 -32.67 3.35
C TYR A 335 24.49 -32.52 4.04
N PRO A 336 25.16 -33.64 4.41
CA PRO A 336 26.45 -33.61 5.10
C PRO A 336 27.51 -32.78 4.36
N GLY A 337 27.99 -31.72 5.01
CA GLY A 337 28.95 -30.77 4.44
C GLY A 337 28.34 -29.56 3.71
N ALA A 338 27.01 -29.43 3.69
CA ALA A 338 26.36 -28.19 3.27
C ALA A 338 26.68 -27.03 4.23
N PRO A 339 26.87 -25.79 3.73
CA PRO A 339 27.02 -24.61 4.55
C PRO A 339 25.70 -24.28 5.27
N LEU A 340 25.79 -23.44 6.31
CA LEU A 340 24.60 -23.05 7.08
C LEU A 340 23.60 -22.26 6.22
N SER A 341 24.05 -21.31 5.39
CA SER A 341 23.19 -20.45 4.60
C SER A 341 23.76 -20.12 3.22
N TYR A 342 22.88 -19.86 2.26
CA TYR A 342 23.13 -19.21 0.97
C TYR A 342 22.45 -17.83 0.85
N LEU A 343 21.90 -17.30 1.95
CA LEU A 343 21.43 -15.92 1.99
C LEU A 343 22.60 -14.95 1.80
N GLN A 344 22.36 -13.88 1.05
CA GLN A 344 23.40 -12.95 0.60
C GLN A 344 23.76 -11.88 1.65
N GLY A 345 23.43 -12.16 2.91
CA GLY A 345 23.40 -11.20 4.01
C GLY A 345 22.06 -10.45 4.09
N GLN A 346 21.80 -9.80 5.21
CA GLN A 346 20.64 -8.93 5.37
C GLN A 346 20.92 -7.62 4.64
N ARG A 347 20.21 -7.35 3.53
CA ARG A 347 20.45 -6.17 2.67
C ARG A 347 20.24 -4.87 3.44
N LEU A 348 19.22 -4.81 4.30
CA LEU A 348 18.88 -3.67 5.15
C LEU A 348 19.20 -4.00 6.61
N SER A 349 20.46 -4.34 6.88
CA SER A 349 20.93 -4.72 8.22
C SER A 349 21.12 -3.53 9.17
N ARG A 350 21.10 -3.80 10.48
CA ARG A 350 21.61 -2.88 11.51
C ARG A 350 23.09 -2.52 11.34
N CYS A 351 23.86 -3.34 10.63
CA CYS A 351 25.26 -3.05 10.33
C CYS A 351 25.47 -2.00 9.22
N THR A 352 24.43 -1.61 8.48
CA THR A 352 24.54 -0.71 7.32
C THR A 352 25.27 0.59 7.70
N CYS A 353 26.32 0.96 6.96
CA CYS A 353 27.13 2.16 7.25
C CYS A 353 26.27 3.44 7.16
N THR A 354 26.53 4.42 8.02
CA THR A 354 25.78 5.69 8.07
C THR A 354 25.80 6.41 6.72
N GLY A 355 24.61 6.67 6.16
CA GLY A 355 24.46 7.37 4.87
C GLY A 355 24.53 6.45 3.63
N GLU A 356 24.67 5.14 3.81
CA GLU A 356 24.30 4.16 2.79
C GLU A 356 22.78 4.09 2.63
N ASP A 357 22.34 3.29 1.66
CA ASP A 357 20.94 3.15 1.32
C ASP A 357 20.14 2.35 2.35
N HIS A 358 19.23 3.01 3.06
CA HIS A 358 18.43 2.39 4.11
C HIS A 358 17.14 3.19 4.41
N PRO A 359 15.96 2.55 4.58
CA PRO A 359 14.71 3.25 4.92
C PRO A 359 14.71 3.82 6.34
N GLY A 360 15.43 3.17 7.26
CA GLY A 360 15.44 3.51 8.69
C GLY A 360 14.38 2.76 9.51
N PRO A 361 14.06 3.24 10.73
CA PRO A 361 14.62 4.42 11.40
C PRO A 361 16.04 4.14 11.94
N ILE A 362 16.54 5.02 12.81
CA ILE A 362 17.88 4.94 13.41
C ILE A 362 17.73 4.81 14.93
N HIS A 363 18.41 3.83 15.52
CA HIS A 363 18.49 3.58 16.96
C HIS A 363 19.17 4.74 17.70
N PRO A 364 18.94 4.90 19.02
CA PRO A 364 19.62 5.91 19.84
C PRO A 364 21.16 5.81 19.88
N ASP A 365 21.74 4.70 19.42
CA ASP A 365 23.19 4.50 19.28
C ASP A 365 23.77 4.98 17.93
N GLY A 366 22.92 5.39 16.99
CA GLY A 366 23.30 5.83 15.64
C GLY A 366 23.35 4.73 14.57
N THR A 367 23.06 3.48 14.93
CA THR A 367 22.89 2.36 13.97
C THR A 367 21.47 2.35 13.39
N TYR A 368 21.28 1.81 12.19
CA TYR A 368 19.93 1.63 11.65
C TYR A 368 19.17 0.52 12.40
N VAL A 369 17.84 0.61 12.47
CA VAL A 369 17.03 -0.59 12.78
C VAL A 369 17.22 -1.61 11.66
N GLY A 370 17.42 -2.88 11.97
CA GLY A 370 17.45 -3.95 10.97
C GLY A 370 16.06 -4.17 10.36
N ARG A 371 15.99 -4.09 9.03
CA ARG A 371 14.74 -4.17 8.25
C ARG A 371 14.78 -5.35 7.27
N SER A 372 13.61 -5.86 6.88
CA SER A 372 13.51 -7.13 6.16
C SER A 372 12.12 -7.40 5.55
N ALA A 373 11.95 -8.58 4.95
CA ALA A 373 10.68 -9.12 4.49
C ALA A 373 10.44 -10.51 5.14
N PRO A 374 10.12 -10.56 6.45
CA PRO A 374 9.79 -11.79 7.15
C PRO A 374 8.44 -12.36 6.71
N GLU A 375 8.19 -13.62 7.03
CA GLU A 375 7.03 -14.40 6.58
C GLU A 375 6.36 -15.15 7.75
N ILE A 376 5.03 -15.16 7.78
CA ILE A 376 4.20 -15.93 8.73
C ILE A 376 2.97 -16.48 7.99
N ASP A 377 2.72 -17.78 8.12
CA ASP A 377 1.63 -18.49 7.46
C ASP A 377 0.37 -18.53 8.34
N VAL A 378 -0.79 -18.24 7.76
CA VAL A 378 -2.09 -18.56 8.36
C VAL A 378 -2.41 -20.04 8.12
N ILE A 379 -2.22 -20.48 6.88
CA ILE A 379 -2.18 -21.89 6.44
C ILE A 379 -1.28 -22.07 5.23
N GLU A 380 -0.64 -23.22 5.17
CA GLU A 380 -0.43 -23.97 3.93
C GLU A 380 -1.07 -25.35 4.12
N ALA A 381 -1.96 -25.79 3.24
CA ALA A 381 -2.54 -27.13 3.38
C ALA A 381 -1.82 -28.18 2.52
N GLN A 382 -1.75 -29.40 3.05
CA GLN A 382 -1.15 -30.56 2.41
C GLN A 382 -2.01 -31.81 2.65
N VAL A 383 -1.66 -32.91 1.97
CA VAL A 383 -2.12 -34.25 2.35
C VAL A 383 -0.92 -35.01 2.90
N GLY A 384 -1.05 -35.55 4.10
CA GLY A 384 0.04 -36.15 4.85
C GLY A 384 -0.35 -37.37 5.69
N GLY A 385 0.59 -37.82 6.52
CA GLY A 385 0.45 -39.00 7.38
C GLY A 385 0.70 -40.35 6.69
N THR A 386 0.84 -41.41 7.48
CA THR A 386 1.00 -42.81 6.99
C THR A 386 -0.27 -43.38 6.37
N THR A 387 -1.41 -42.74 6.64
CA THR A 387 -2.68 -42.94 5.95
C THR A 387 -3.07 -41.54 5.47
N PRO A 388 -3.21 -41.31 4.15
CA PRO A 388 -3.46 -39.97 3.61
C PRO A 388 -4.65 -39.29 4.28
N LYS A 389 -4.42 -38.08 4.77
CA LYS A 389 -5.40 -37.21 5.43
C LYS A 389 -4.99 -35.75 5.24
N GLY A 390 -5.94 -34.84 5.41
CA GLY A 390 -5.70 -33.40 5.36
C GLY A 390 -4.88 -32.92 6.56
N GLU A 391 -3.75 -32.29 6.31
CA GLU A 391 -2.92 -31.64 7.33
C GLU A 391 -2.65 -30.18 6.91
N VAL A 392 -2.51 -29.27 7.86
CA VAL A 392 -2.05 -27.89 7.60
C VAL A 392 -0.71 -27.63 8.26
N SER A 393 0.24 -27.11 7.49
CA SER A 393 1.43 -26.42 7.98
C SER A 393 1.00 -25.03 8.48
N GLN A 394 1.55 -24.63 9.61
CA GLN A 394 1.40 -23.29 10.18
C GLN A 394 2.76 -22.87 10.72
N SER A 395 3.36 -21.84 10.13
CA SER A 395 4.78 -21.52 10.28
C SER A 395 5.07 -20.04 10.50
N ALA A 396 6.26 -19.77 11.04
CA ALA A 396 6.96 -18.50 10.89
C ALA A 396 8.41 -18.76 10.43
N GLN A 397 8.90 -17.92 9.52
CA GLN A 397 10.12 -18.14 8.77
C GLN A 397 11.16 -17.10 9.23
N PHE A 398 12.38 -17.57 9.48
CA PHE A 398 13.42 -16.80 10.13
C PHE A 398 14.76 -16.90 9.42
N ALA A 399 15.44 -15.77 9.31
CA ALA A 399 16.88 -15.65 9.18
C ALA A 399 17.38 -14.59 10.18
N PRO A 400 18.62 -14.71 10.68
CA PRO A 400 19.59 -15.78 10.46
C PRO A 400 19.26 -17.12 11.17
N PHE A 401 19.94 -18.19 10.76
CA PHE A 401 19.63 -19.57 11.17
C PHE A 401 20.45 -20.06 12.37
N ASN A 402 19.84 -20.87 13.23
CA ASN A 402 20.53 -21.69 14.23
C ASN A 402 21.48 -22.72 13.62
N ASN A 403 22.50 -23.12 14.37
CA ASN A 403 23.32 -24.28 14.01
C ASN A 403 22.45 -25.53 13.79
N ALA A 404 22.65 -26.23 12.67
CA ALA A 404 21.83 -27.36 12.25
C ALA A 404 20.30 -27.11 12.24
N TYR A 405 19.86 -25.84 12.08
CA TYR A 405 18.45 -25.39 12.15
C TYR A 405 17.74 -25.65 13.49
N LYS A 406 18.49 -25.91 14.57
CA LYS A 406 17.95 -26.29 15.89
C LYS A 406 17.63 -25.09 16.77
N TRP A 407 16.40 -24.60 16.66
CA TRP A 407 15.84 -23.62 17.60
C TRP A 407 15.36 -24.29 18.91
N ASN A 408 15.16 -23.49 19.97
CA ASN A 408 14.84 -23.97 21.32
C ASN A 408 13.34 -24.27 21.48
N HIS A 409 12.88 -25.40 20.93
CA HIS A 409 11.48 -25.85 20.97
C HIS A 409 11.05 -26.52 22.31
N THR A 410 11.59 -26.07 23.45
CA THR A 410 11.17 -26.58 24.77
C THR A 410 9.68 -26.26 25.06
N PRO A 411 8.98 -27.01 25.94
CA PRO A 411 7.54 -26.79 26.22
C PRO A 411 7.18 -25.40 26.75
N GLN A 412 8.17 -24.63 27.21
CA GLN A 412 8.05 -23.23 27.58
C GLN A 412 7.91 -22.33 26.34
N ASN A 413 8.68 -22.63 25.29
CA ASN A 413 8.83 -21.84 24.06
C ASN A 413 7.93 -22.33 22.91
N MET A 414 7.56 -23.60 22.91
CA MET A 414 6.67 -24.22 21.92
C MET A 414 5.56 -24.96 22.64
N LYS A 415 4.34 -24.44 22.56
CA LYS A 415 3.16 -24.98 23.26
C LYS A 415 2.21 -25.59 22.24
N ILE A 416 2.27 -26.90 22.06
CA ILE A 416 1.29 -27.63 21.23
C ILE A 416 0.04 -27.87 22.07
N ALA A 417 -1.12 -27.41 21.60
CA ALA A 417 -2.38 -27.46 22.35
C ALA A 417 -3.03 -28.85 22.33
N ASN A 418 -2.92 -29.60 21.22
CA ASN A 418 -3.35 -30.99 21.15
C ASN A 418 -2.36 -31.89 20.40
N ALA A 419 -1.46 -32.54 21.16
CA ALA A 419 -0.47 -33.48 20.63
C ALA A 419 -1.05 -34.79 20.03
N SER A 420 -2.38 -34.99 20.00
CA SER A 420 -3.00 -36.10 19.25
C SER A 420 -3.23 -35.79 17.76
N ILE A 421 -3.16 -34.52 17.36
CA ILE A 421 -3.37 -34.05 15.98
C ILE A 421 -2.29 -33.08 15.49
N SER A 422 -1.57 -32.42 16.40
CA SER A 422 -0.52 -31.45 16.09
C SER A 422 0.86 -32.01 16.43
N LYS A 423 1.81 -31.88 15.51
CA LYS A 423 3.19 -32.40 15.57
C LYS A 423 4.17 -31.35 15.02
N ILE A 424 5.42 -31.31 15.51
CA ILE A 424 6.46 -30.48 14.88
C ILE A 424 6.59 -30.90 13.41
N ASN A 425 6.73 -29.93 12.50
CA ASN A 425 6.95 -30.22 11.09
C ASN A 425 8.29 -30.98 10.90
N GLY A 426 8.34 -31.90 9.94
CA GLY A 426 9.59 -32.54 9.52
C GLY A 426 10.49 -31.58 8.74
N PHE A 427 9.89 -30.58 8.07
CA PHE A 427 10.60 -29.47 7.47
C PHE A 427 10.96 -28.43 8.54
N VAL A 428 12.26 -28.16 8.70
CA VAL A 428 12.82 -27.17 9.64
C VAL A 428 13.44 -25.97 8.92
N GLY A 429 13.27 -25.89 7.60
CA GLY A 429 13.96 -24.96 6.72
C GLY A 429 14.91 -25.66 5.73
N ASN A 430 15.73 -24.86 5.07
CA ASN A 430 16.77 -25.24 4.12
C ASN A 430 17.81 -24.09 4.00
N ILE A 431 18.77 -24.19 3.07
CA ILE A 431 19.85 -23.20 2.88
C ILE A 431 19.42 -21.75 2.61
N VAL A 432 18.13 -21.45 2.39
CA VAL A 432 17.60 -20.07 2.27
C VAL A 432 16.53 -19.71 3.33
N GLN A 433 16.14 -20.60 4.23
CA GLN A 433 15.20 -20.28 5.33
C GLN A 433 15.33 -21.22 6.55
N GLN A 434 15.08 -20.74 7.77
CA GLN A 434 14.78 -21.60 8.94
C GLN A 434 13.30 -21.46 9.30
N ALA A 435 12.61 -22.58 9.54
CA ALA A 435 11.18 -22.58 9.87
C ALA A 435 10.92 -22.98 11.33
N GLY A 436 10.10 -22.17 12.02
CA GLY A 436 9.34 -22.62 13.18
C GLY A 436 7.96 -23.06 12.71
N SER A 437 7.74 -24.37 12.55
CA SER A 437 6.51 -24.90 11.93
C SER A 437 5.95 -26.11 12.69
N VAL A 438 4.63 -26.17 12.81
CA VAL A 438 3.86 -27.30 13.35
C VAL A 438 2.79 -27.69 12.34
N VAL A 439 2.69 -28.99 12.08
CA VAL A 439 1.68 -29.58 11.20
C VAL A 439 0.51 -30.09 12.05
N THR A 440 -0.72 -29.77 11.67
CA THR A 440 -1.94 -30.14 12.40
C THR A 440 -2.96 -30.81 11.49
N ASP A 441 -3.56 -31.94 11.91
CA ASP A 441 -4.70 -32.54 11.22
C ASP A 441 -5.85 -31.52 11.15
N THR A 442 -6.28 -31.16 9.94
CA THR A 442 -7.38 -30.21 9.75
C THR A 442 -8.75 -30.89 9.75
N ASN A 443 -9.81 -30.11 9.57
CA ASN A 443 -11.16 -30.58 9.33
C ASN A 443 -11.22 -31.42 8.04
N GLN A 444 -11.33 -32.74 8.19
CA GLN A 444 -11.29 -33.73 7.09
C GLN A 444 -12.51 -33.70 6.15
N ARG A 445 -13.42 -32.73 6.30
CA ARG A 445 -14.66 -32.60 5.51
C ARG A 445 -14.72 -31.34 4.67
N CYS A 446 -14.13 -30.23 5.12
CA CYS A 446 -14.22 -28.93 4.44
C CYS A 446 -13.26 -28.81 3.24
N TYR A 447 -13.52 -29.65 2.24
CA TYR A 447 -12.85 -29.73 0.95
C TYR A 447 -13.87 -29.63 -0.20
N GLN A 448 -13.45 -29.06 -1.33
CA GLN A 448 -14.21 -28.81 -2.56
C GLN A 448 -15.06 -30.01 -3.00
N LEU A 449 -14.53 -31.23 -2.91
CA LEU A 449 -15.17 -32.45 -3.40
C LEU A 449 -15.77 -33.33 -2.27
N LEU A 450 -15.89 -32.83 -1.03
CA LEU A 450 -16.37 -33.59 0.13
C LEU A 450 -17.66 -33.02 0.76
N ASP A 451 -17.58 -31.87 1.45
CA ASP A 451 -18.73 -31.17 2.05
C ASP A 451 -18.69 -29.67 1.72
N ASP A 452 -19.85 -29.03 1.87
CA ASP A 452 -20.05 -27.58 1.73
C ASP A 452 -19.83 -26.89 3.08
N CYS A 453 -18.57 -26.69 3.45
CA CYS A 453 -18.18 -25.98 4.67
C CYS A 453 -16.82 -25.29 4.55
N PHE A 454 -16.64 -24.23 5.34
CA PHE A 454 -15.37 -23.53 5.53
C PHE A 454 -14.80 -23.87 6.91
N SER A 455 -13.49 -24.07 6.98
CA SER A 455 -12.73 -24.20 8.23
C SER A 455 -12.05 -22.86 8.54
N GLN A 456 -12.15 -22.38 9.79
CA GLN A 456 -11.43 -21.17 10.20
C GLN A 456 -9.99 -21.51 10.58
N TYR A 457 -9.05 -20.77 10.01
CA TYR A 457 -7.63 -20.77 10.38
C TYR A 457 -7.19 -19.35 10.73
N ALA A 458 -6.22 -19.21 11.61
CA ALA A 458 -5.73 -17.90 12.04
C ALA A 458 -4.31 -17.95 12.62
N PHE A 459 -3.67 -16.78 12.71
CA PHE A 459 -2.62 -16.53 13.70
C PHE A 459 -2.87 -15.24 14.49
N GLU A 460 -2.39 -15.20 15.72
CA GLU A 460 -2.27 -14.01 16.56
C GLU A 460 -0.79 -13.76 16.86
N ALA A 461 -0.24 -12.64 16.39
CA ALA A 461 1.15 -12.24 16.58
C ALA A 461 1.24 -10.96 17.42
N SER A 462 1.99 -11.00 18.53
CA SER A 462 2.11 -9.86 19.44
C SER A 462 3.33 -9.00 19.12
N THR A 463 3.09 -7.89 18.44
CA THR A 463 4.08 -6.87 18.06
C THR A 463 3.86 -5.54 18.79
N TYR A 464 2.78 -5.44 19.59
CA TYR A 464 2.26 -4.22 20.22
C TYR A 464 3.23 -3.50 21.19
N LYS A 465 4.42 -4.05 21.42
CA LYS A 465 5.50 -3.46 22.21
C LYS A 465 6.81 -3.64 21.44
N PRO A 466 7.62 -2.58 21.26
CA PRO A 466 8.98 -2.73 20.76
C PRO A 466 9.82 -3.62 21.69
N GLY A 467 10.63 -4.51 21.10
CA GLY A 467 11.51 -5.43 21.82
C GLY A 467 11.08 -6.91 21.76
N PHE A 468 11.51 -7.68 22.75
CA PHE A 468 11.35 -9.15 22.80
C PHE A 468 10.40 -9.63 23.91
N ASP A 469 10.10 -8.78 24.90
CA ASP A 469 9.41 -9.18 26.14
C ASP A 469 7.96 -9.63 25.88
N ASP A 470 7.63 -10.83 26.34
CA ASP A 470 6.36 -11.54 26.16
C ASP A 470 5.92 -11.78 24.70
N ALA A 471 6.79 -11.59 23.70
CA ALA A 471 6.42 -11.74 22.29
C ALA A 471 6.16 -13.19 21.87
N TYR A 472 5.06 -13.44 21.14
CA TYR A 472 4.64 -14.75 20.65
C TYR A 472 3.93 -14.69 19.28
N VAL A 473 3.75 -15.85 18.66
CA VAL A 473 2.71 -16.12 17.65
C VAL A 473 1.91 -17.35 18.08
N THR A 474 0.58 -17.27 18.08
CA THR A 474 -0.35 -18.37 18.39
C THR A 474 -1.23 -18.65 17.19
N TRP A 475 -1.27 -19.90 16.72
CA TRP A 475 -2.06 -20.32 15.56
C TRP A 475 -3.36 -21.02 15.96
N THR A 476 -4.34 -20.99 15.07
CA THR A 476 -5.56 -21.81 15.15
C THR A 476 -5.84 -22.56 13.86
N SER A 477 -6.45 -23.73 14.00
CA SER A 477 -6.96 -24.57 12.91
C SER A 477 -8.32 -25.15 13.33
N ASP A 478 -9.31 -25.12 12.43
CA ASP A 478 -10.72 -25.48 12.73
C ASP A 478 -11.26 -24.73 13.96
N ASN A 479 -10.95 -23.41 14.05
CA ASN A 479 -11.25 -22.49 15.17
C ASN A 479 -10.78 -22.98 16.56
N LYS A 480 -9.69 -23.78 16.63
CA LYS A 480 -9.05 -24.22 17.87
C LYS A 480 -7.58 -23.86 17.84
N VAL A 481 -7.03 -23.44 18.98
CA VAL A 481 -5.57 -23.24 19.10
C VAL A 481 -4.86 -24.54 18.72
N SER A 482 -3.94 -24.47 17.76
CA SER A 482 -3.10 -25.59 17.32
C SER A 482 -1.78 -25.58 18.09
N TRP A 483 -1.06 -24.46 18.04
CA TRP A 483 0.19 -24.26 18.77
C TRP A 483 0.52 -22.77 19.03
N THR A 484 1.51 -22.53 19.88
CA THR A 484 2.13 -21.21 20.11
C THR A 484 3.65 -21.32 20.05
N LEU A 485 4.27 -20.36 19.36
CA LEU A 485 5.70 -20.05 19.41
C LEU A 485 5.91 -18.83 20.32
N GLU A 486 6.70 -18.96 21.38
CA GLU A 486 7.27 -17.81 22.09
C GLU A 486 8.56 -17.37 21.40
N GLN A 487 8.84 -16.06 21.35
CA GLN A 487 10.05 -15.49 20.76
C GLN A 487 11.33 -16.18 21.28
N ALA A 488 11.37 -16.52 22.58
CA ALA A 488 12.51 -17.18 23.23
C ALA A 488 12.89 -18.54 22.60
N GLY A 489 12.04 -19.14 21.76
CA GLY A 489 12.39 -20.28 20.91
C GLY A 489 13.51 -19.94 19.91
N PHE A 490 13.47 -18.75 19.32
CA PHE A 490 14.49 -18.19 18.42
C PHE A 490 15.41 -17.19 19.14
N GLY A 491 15.78 -17.53 20.39
CA GLY A 491 16.84 -16.86 21.14
C GLY A 491 18.24 -17.05 20.53
N PRO A 492 19.29 -16.47 21.14
CA PRO A 492 20.64 -16.46 20.59
C PRO A 492 21.25 -17.86 20.47
N ASP A 493 22.13 -18.03 19.50
CA ASP A 493 22.87 -19.27 19.24
C ASP A 493 24.38 -19.01 19.33
N PRO A 494 25.06 -19.48 20.39
CA PRO A 494 26.49 -19.23 20.57
C PRO A 494 27.38 -20.10 19.67
N ILE A 495 26.85 -21.06 18.91
CA ILE A 495 27.65 -21.88 17.99
C ILE A 495 27.68 -21.23 16.60
N SER A 496 26.56 -20.70 16.12
CA SER A 496 26.51 -19.87 14.90
C SER A 496 26.75 -18.37 15.15
N GLU A 497 27.05 -17.96 16.39
CA GLU A 497 27.34 -16.59 16.83
C GLU A 497 26.26 -15.55 16.48
N ILE A 498 24.98 -15.94 16.55
CA ILE A 498 23.83 -15.06 16.26
C ILE A 498 23.01 -14.70 17.51
N SER A 499 22.43 -13.50 17.48
CA SER A 499 21.53 -12.95 18.48
C SER A 499 20.08 -13.42 18.32
N SER A 500 19.17 -13.00 19.21
CA SER A 500 17.73 -13.29 19.13
C SER A 500 17.10 -12.80 17.82
N ARG A 501 16.24 -13.61 17.19
CA ARG A 501 15.34 -13.16 16.12
C ARG A 501 14.00 -12.73 16.73
N PRO A 502 13.54 -11.46 16.59
CA PRO A 502 12.24 -11.05 17.09
C PRO A 502 11.09 -11.72 16.32
N ILE A 503 9.90 -11.74 16.91
CA ILE A 503 8.67 -11.92 16.13
C ILE A 503 8.53 -10.69 15.20
N PRO A 504 8.21 -10.87 13.90
CA PRO A 504 8.19 -9.80 12.90
C PRO A 504 7.49 -8.51 13.33
N GLN A 505 8.22 -7.38 13.32
CA GLN A 505 7.71 -6.03 13.63
C GLN A 505 7.46 -5.17 12.37
N GLU A 506 7.79 -5.69 11.18
CA GLU A 506 7.49 -5.05 9.89
C GLU A 506 5.98 -4.89 9.67
N PRO A 507 5.51 -3.88 8.91
CA PRO A 507 4.16 -3.88 8.35
C PRO A 507 4.03 -5.03 7.34
N MET A 508 3.17 -6.01 7.63
CA MET A 508 2.98 -7.20 6.81
C MET A 508 1.71 -7.06 5.96
N TYR A 509 1.77 -7.55 4.72
CA TYR A 509 0.64 -7.62 3.80
C TYR A 509 0.18 -9.08 3.60
N ILE A 510 -1.06 -9.26 3.20
CA ILE A 510 -1.72 -10.58 3.01
C ILE A 510 -1.47 -11.10 1.59
N ILE A 511 -1.25 -12.42 1.47
CA ILE A 511 -1.14 -13.18 0.23
C ILE A 511 -2.10 -14.37 0.29
N VAL A 512 -2.81 -14.63 -0.82
CA VAL A 512 -3.57 -15.87 -1.02
C VAL A 512 -3.27 -16.46 -2.40
N ASN A 513 -3.09 -17.78 -2.46
CA ASN A 513 -2.84 -18.49 -3.71
C ASN A 513 -3.26 -19.97 -3.65
N LEU A 514 -3.51 -20.53 -4.83
CA LEU A 514 -3.58 -21.97 -5.04
C LEU A 514 -2.57 -22.34 -6.14
N GLY A 515 -1.50 -23.04 -5.73
CA GLY A 515 -0.45 -23.49 -6.64
C GLY A 515 -0.20 -24.99 -6.58
N MET A 516 0.81 -25.43 -7.33
CA MET A 516 1.26 -26.82 -7.37
C MET A 516 2.78 -26.89 -7.64
N SER A 517 3.54 -27.47 -6.71
CA SER A 517 5.00 -27.54 -6.80
C SER A 517 5.60 -28.82 -6.21
N LYS A 518 6.61 -29.35 -6.91
CA LYS A 518 7.45 -30.47 -6.45
C LYS A 518 8.44 -30.10 -5.34
N ASN A 519 8.59 -28.81 -5.03
CA ASN A 519 9.37 -28.37 -3.88
C ASN A 519 8.57 -28.55 -2.56
N PHE A 520 7.24 -28.66 -2.62
CA PHE A 520 6.35 -28.76 -1.45
C PHE A 520 5.82 -30.18 -1.20
N GLY A 521 5.82 -31.06 -2.21
CA GLY A 521 5.51 -32.47 -2.04
C GLY A 521 5.47 -33.26 -3.34
N ASP A 522 5.23 -34.56 -3.22
CA ASP A 522 4.86 -35.40 -4.36
C ASP A 522 3.45 -35.05 -4.85
N ILE A 523 3.27 -35.08 -6.18
CA ILE A 523 2.04 -34.65 -6.86
C ILE A 523 1.39 -35.89 -7.50
N ASP A 524 0.17 -36.20 -7.08
CA ASP A 524 -0.61 -37.33 -7.60
C ASP A 524 -1.42 -36.93 -8.85
N PHE A 525 -0.72 -36.75 -9.97
CA PHE A 525 -1.32 -36.42 -11.26
C PHE A 525 -2.35 -37.45 -11.77
N GLU A 526 -2.41 -38.67 -11.20
CA GLU A 526 -3.39 -39.69 -11.62
C GLU A 526 -4.72 -39.56 -10.88
N GLN A 527 -4.74 -38.99 -9.67
CA GLN A 527 -5.95 -38.80 -8.85
C GLN A 527 -6.38 -37.33 -8.67
N LEU A 528 -5.55 -36.36 -9.04
CA LEU A 528 -5.93 -34.95 -9.04
C LEU A 528 -7.10 -34.66 -10.00
N THR A 529 -7.97 -33.74 -9.58
CA THR A 529 -9.17 -33.36 -10.34
C THR A 529 -9.13 -31.86 -10.61
N PHE A 530 -9.15 -31.48 -11.88
CA PHE A 530 -9.15 -30.09 -12.33
C PHE A 530 -10.51 -29.71 -12.96
N PRO A 531 -10.99 -28.45 -12.79
CA PRO A 531 -10.38 -27.37 -12.02
C PRO A 531 -10.44 -27.61 -10.51
N ALA A 532 -9.30 -27.43 -9.85
CA ALA A 532 -9.18 -27.43 -8.41
C ALA A 532 -9.48 -26.00 -7.91
N ILE A 533 -10.34 -25.87 -6.90
CA ILE A 533 -10.82 -24.55 -6.44
C ILE A 533 -10.69 -24.48 -4.92
N MET A 534 -9.91 -23.51 -4.46
CA MET A 534 -9.86 -23.08 -3.07
C MET A 534 -10.88 -21.94 -2.91
N GLU A 535 -11.74 -22.04 -1.91
CA GLU A 535 -12.80 -21.04 -1.67
C GLU A 535 -12.54 -20.36 -0.32
N ILE A 536 -12.65 -19.03 -0.28
CA ILE A 536 -12.49 -18.23 0.94
C ILE A 536 -13.77 -17.40 1.19
N ASP A 537 -14.45 -17.68 2.30
CA ASP A 537 -15.68 -17.05 2.78
C ASP A 537 -15.40 -15.61 3.26
N TYR A 538 -14.37 -15.44 4.09
CA TYR A 538 -13.86 -14.11 4.47
C TYR A 538 -12.39 -14.14 4.83
N ILE A 539 -11.77 -12.95 4.82
CA ILE A 539 -10.51 -12.65 5.49
C ILE A 539 -10.74 -11.46 6.43
N ARG A 540 -10.33 -11.58 7.70
CA ARG A 540 -10.49 -10.53 8.71
C ARG A 540 -9.23 -10.33 9.53
N VAL A 541 -8.88 -9.07 9.80
CA VAL A 541 -7.77 -8.67 10.65
C VAL A 541 -8.27 -7.82 11.82
N TYR A 542 -7.81 -8.15 13.01
CA TYR A 542 -8.16 -7.50 14.26
C TYR A 542 -6.90 -7.06 15.00
N GLN A 543 -6.96 -5.94 15.71
CA GLN A 543 -5.90 -5.48 16.61
C GLN A 543 -6.50 -5.06 17.95
N ARG A 544 -5.68 -5.03 19.02
CA ARG A 544 -6.12 -4.53 20.32
C ARG A 544 -6.55 -3.07 20.19
N SER A 545 -7.66 -2.68 20.82
CA SER A 545 -8.17 -1.29 20.75
C SER A 545 -7.26 -0.22 21.35
N ASP A 546 -6.18 -0.62 22.03
CA ASP A 546 -5.15 0.25 22.62
C ASP A 546 -3.86 0.33 21.77
N SER A 547 -3.74 -0.47 20.71
CA SER A 547 -2.49 -0.68 19.95
C SER A 547 -2.78 -1.02 18.48
N ILE A 548 -3.44 -0.09 17.76
CA ILE A 548 -3.82 -0.28 16.35
C ILE A 548 -2.74 0.35 15.46
N ASN A 549 -2.16 -0.45 14.57
CA ASN A 549 -1.15 -0.06 13.61
C ASN A 549 -1.45 -0.75 12.26
N ILE A 550 -2.09 0.02 11.36
CA ILE A 550 -2.43 -0.38 10.00
C ILE A 550 -1.89 0.66 9.00
N GLY A 551 -1.54 0.20 7.82
CA GLY A 551 -0.82 0.97 6.81
C GLY A 551 0.55 0.39 6.52
N CYS A 552 1.03 0.63 5.30
CA CYS A 552 2.26 0.03 4.80
C CYS A 552 3.53 0.86 5.07
N ASP A 553 3.38 2.08 5.59
CA ASP A 553 4.46 3.06 5.81
C ASP A 553 4.36 3.74 7.21
N PRO A 554 4.42 2.96 8.31
CA PRO A 554 4.37 3.50 9.67
C PRO A 554 5.68 4.24 10.05
N GLU A 555 5.60 5.23 10.96
CA GLU A 555 6.74 6.10 11.33
C GLU A 555 7.94 5.32 11.91
N ASP A 556 7.68 4.27 12.70
CA ASP A 556 8.73 3.41 13.29
C ASP A 556 9.27 2.34 12.31
N PHE A 557 8.58 2.07 11.19
CA PHE A 557 8.96 1.06 10.20
C PHE A 557 8.66 1.53 8.75
N PRO A 558 9.21 2.69 8.30
CA PRO A 558 8.87 3.28 7.01
C PRO A 558 9.33 2.39 5.84
N THR A 559 8.59 2.37 4.74
CA THR A 559 8.92 1.58 3.54
C THR A 559 8.77 2.37 2.25
N LYS A 560 7.86 3.34 2.20
CA LYS A 560 7.38 3.95 0.96
C LYS A 560 8.49 4.61 0.17
N ALA A 561 9.27 5.49 0.80
CA ALA A 561 10.35 6.22 0.13
C ALA A 561 11.44 5.29 -0.43
N TYR A 562 11.66 4.12 0.18
CA TYR A 562 12.59 3.10 -0.31
C TYR A 562 12.00 2.32 -1.49
N ILE A 563 10.74 1.90 -1.40
CA ILE A 563 10.01 1.21 -2.48
C ILE A 563 9.87 2.14 -3.71
N GLU A 564 9.51 3.41 -3.52
CA GLU A 564 9.41 4.42 -4.59
C GLU A 564 10.77 4.67 -5.26
N LYS A 565 11.87 4.70 -4.48
CA LYS A 565 13.25 4.85 -4.98
C LYS A 565 13.72 3.64 -5.81
N HIS A 566 13.22 2.44 -5.48
CA HIS A 566 13.62 1.18 -6.11
C HIS A 566 12.52 0.47 -6.89
N ILE A 567 11.50 1.22 -7.31
CA ILE A 567 10.21 0.70 -7.80
C ILE A 567 10.35 -0.36 -8.90
N GLU A 568 11.37 -0.24 -9.77
CA GLU A 568 11.72 -1.20 -10.82
C GLU A 568 11.85 -2.65 -10.28
N ALA A 569 12.56 -2.84 -9.16
CA ALA A 569 12.73 -4.15 -8.50
C ALA A 569 11.44 -4.71 -7.84
N TYR A 570 10.39 -3.89 -7.75
CA TYR A 570 9.06 -4.25 -7.24
C TYR A 570 8.01 -4.35 -8.37
N THR A 571 8.35 -3.93 -9.60
CA THR A 571 7.42 -3.93 -10.75
C THR A 571 7.84 -4.84 -11.90
N ASP A 572 9.12 -5.17 -12.04
CA ASP A 572 9.60 -6.16 -13.01
C ASP A 572 9.95 -7.49 -12.30
N TYR A 573 9.12 -8.52 -12.50
CA TYR A 573 9.33 -9.86 -11.95
C TYR A 573 10.43 -10.64 -12.67
N ASN A 574 10.92 -10.16 -13.82
CA ASN A 574 12.07 -10.74 -14.53
C ASN A 574 13.41 -10.37 -13.85
N LEU A 575 13.39 -9.43 -12.89
CA LEU A 575 14.53 -9.13 -12.03
C LEU A 575 14.57 -10.13 -10.86
N THR A 576 15.42 -11.14 -10.97
CA THR A 576 15.52 -12.28 -10.05
C THR A 576 16.46 -12.02 -8.88
N ASP A 577 17.39 -11.08 -9.00
CA ASP A 577 18.30 -10.63 -7.94
C ASP A 577 18.55 -9.11 -7.96
N TRP A 578 19.14 -8.55 -6.90
CA TRP A 578 19.40 -7.12 -6.73
C TRP A 578 20.73 -6.68 -7.36
N ARG A 579 21.77 -7.54 -7.33
CA ARG A 579 23.18 -7.19 -7.63
C ARG A 579 23.71 -7.67 -8.98
N GLY A 580 23.06 -8.63 -9.60
CA GLY A 580 23.42 -9.20 -10.90
C GLY A 580 23.24 -8.18 -12.03
N THR A 581 23.71 -8.53 -13.23
CA THR A 581 23.66 -7.58 -14.36
C THR A 581 22.30 -7.58 -15.04
N VAL A 582 21.83 -6.40 -15.48
CA VAL A 582 20.53 -6.22 -16.16
C VAL A 582 20.42 -7.10 -17.42
N GLY A 583 21.53 -7.34 -18.12
CA GLY A 583 21.58 -8.26 -19.26
C GLY A 583 21.47 -9.75 -18.91
N GLN A 584 21.33 -10.10 -17.63
CA GLN A 584 21.23 -11.46 -17.09
C GLN A 584 20.04 -11.64 -16.13
N GLY A 585 19.18 -10.62 -15.95
CA GLY A 585 18.04 -10.66 -15.04
C GLY A 585 18.31 -10.15 -13.62
N GLY A 586 19.43 -9.45 -13.37
CA GLY A 586 19.69 -8.78 -12.08
C GLY A 586 19.45 -7.28 -12.14
N TYR A 587 18.99 -6.68 -11.05
CA TYR A 587 18.64 -5.24 -10.97
C TYR A 587 19.86 -4.29 -11.03
N GLY A 588 21.08 -4.79 -10.85
CA GLY A 588 22.32 -4.02 -11.03
C GLY A 588 22.63 -2.99 -9.95
N GLN A 589 21.99 -3.06 -8.77
CA GLN A 589 22.27 -2.21 -7.62
C GLN A 589 23.28 -2.85 -6.66
N SER A 590 24.08 -2.03 -5.97
CA SER A 590 24.90 -2.50 -4.86
C SER A 590 24.06 -2.87 -3.63
N PHE A 591 24.51 -3.83 -2.83
CA PHE A 591 24.10 -3.90 -1.42
C PHE A 591 24.72 -2.72 -0.64
N PRO A 592 24.04 -2.19 0.40
CA PRO A 592 24.62 -1.23 1.34
C PRO A 592 25.89 -1.78 2.01
N LYS A 593 26.90 -0.93 2.25
CA LYS A 593 28.11 -1.34 2.96
C LYS A 593 27.82 -1.71 4.42
N SER A 594 28.51 -2.72 4.95
CA SER A 594 28.37 -3.21 6.32
C SER A 594 29.57 -2.88 7.22
N SER A 595 29.28 -2.29 8.38
CA SER A 595 30.25 -2.00 9.44
C SER A 595 30.86 -3.26 10.06
N TYR A 596 30.06 -4.32 10.26
CA TYR A 596 30.56 -5.63 10.69
C TYR A 596 31.62 -6.14 9.73
N LEU A 597 31.36 -6.09 8.42
CA LEU A 597 32.31 -6.52 7.37
C LEU A 597 33.52 -5.59 7.17
N GLY A 598 33.67 -4.51 7.97
CA GLY A 598 34.78 -3.57 7.85
C GLY A 598 34.75 -2.75 6.55
N GLN A 599 33.55 -2.41 6.07
CA GLN A 599 33.34 -1.70 4.79
C GLN A 599 33.06 -0.19 4.96
N CYS A 600 32.99 0.30 6.20
CA CYS A 600 33.01 1.72 6.54
C CYS A 600 34.46 2.17 6.88
#